data_AF-A0A7X6CHE6-F1
#
_entry.id   AF-A0A7X6CHE6-F1
#
_cell.length_a   1.000
_cell.length_b   1.000
_cell.length_c   1.000
_cell.angle_alpha   90.00
_cell.angle_beta   90.00
_cell.angle_gamma   90.00
#
_symmetry.space_group_name_H-M   'P 1'
#
loop_
_entity.id
_entity.type
_entity.pdbx_description
1 polymer ?
#
loop_
_entity_poly.entity_id
_entity_poly.type
_entity_poly.pdbx_seq_one_letter_code
_entity_poly.pdbx_strand_id
1 'polypeptide(L)'
;MTIDELWLGLRKAVNKGLQLAIFNCCDGLGLATKLDDFQMIPQMILMRDLVPDFVAQQFLKNFLTEFVAGKPLYVAAREARQRLEILEDRFPCASWLPVIWQHPAAVPPVWSDFLIEPDAPKILEDIPPVSASPQKQPVRVFSGLVSVILASAVCTWAVMGARYFGTIEPSELAAFDRLMSQREPELIDDRLLVVEVTDRDVEQYNYPQNDEILARAIDKLQQFQPLAIGLNMHRYSPREPGRQELINLFEKHPNIITVCSYNYGKLFEPPPELLPDKLTNQVGFSNLPQDEAPDNKGSSIRRQPLSYHPKLSNFNNNCKSPISFSLLLAKRFLEERGFTSYITNNEEWVIGSVRFKRLTARTGGYQKLEPLVSQILLNYRANPQPAFQVTLQEVLEGQINSDLVKGKIVLIGHTSEASRDESDTPYGKMSGVWIHAHMVSQILSTTIDKRPLLWVLPQWQGLQWGDAIVVWLAALTGGLLAWRSRSLLVLAIAGSIAIFVLDRGALVILTFGGWMPLVPAVLALVSTACIWFIYDRSRSA
;
A
#
# COMPACT_ATOMS: atom_id res chain seq x y z
N MET A 1 61.78 -11.51 43.57
CA MET A 1 61.65 -10.15 43.02
C MET A 1 60.24 -9.68 43.35
N THR A 2 60.13 -8.65 44.18
CA THR A 2 58.83 -8.01 44.43
C THR A 2 58.48 -7.08 43.26
N ILE A 3 57.20 -6.77 43.07
CA ILE A 3 56.75 -5.82 42.02
C ILE A 3 57.41 -4.43 42.24
N ASP A 4 57.66 -4.06 43.50
CA ASP A 4 58.29 -2.79 43.87
C ASP A 4 59.78 -2.72 43.49
N GLU A 5 60.51 -3.84 43.57
CA GLU A 5 61.90 -3.92 43.10
C GLU A 5 62.01 -3.83 41.57
N LEU A 6 61.09 -4.51 40.86
CA LEU A 6 60.98 -4.43 39.40
C LEU A 6 60.65 -3.00 38.95
N TRP A 7 59.82 -2.30 39.71
CA TRP A 7 59.41 -0.94 39.43
C TRP A 7 60.57 0.06 39.41
N LEU A 8 61.46 -0.03 40.41
CA LEU A 8 62.61 0.87 40.53
C LEU A 8 63.58 0.71 39.34
N GLY A 9 63.75 -0.53 38.85
CA GLY A 9 64.52 -0.84 37.66
C GLY A 9 63.87 -0.31 36.37
N LEU A 10 62.57 -0.55 36.19
CA LEU A 10 61.83 -0.10 35.00
C LEU A 10 61.79 1.42 34.88
N ARG A 11 61.59 2.14 35.99
CA ARG A 11 61.62 3.61 36.00
C ARG A 11 62.97 4.16 35.53
N LYS A 12 64.07 3.55 35.96
CA LYS A 12 65.42 3.93 35.50
C LYS A 12 65.62 3.62 34.01
N ALA A 13 65.03 2.55 33.50
CA ALA A 13 65.09 2.18 32.09
C ALA A 13 64.25 3.12 31.21
N VAL A 14 63.05 3.50 31.63
CA VAL A 14 62.20 4.50 30.96
C VAL A 14 62.91 5.84 30.87
N ASN A 15 63.50 6.33 31.96
CA ASN A 15 64.30 7.56 31.96
C ASN A 15 65.53 7.50 31.04
N LYS A 16 65.93 6.30 30.62
CA LYS A 16 67.01 6.05 29.65
C LYS A 16 66.50 5.73 28.23
N GLY A 17 65.22 5.93 27.96
CA GLY A 17 64.63 5.77 26.63
C GLY A 17 64.03 4.39 26.34
N LEU A 18 63.59 3.63 27.35
CA LEU A 18 62.85 2.38 27.11
C LEU A 18 61.54 2.66 26.34
N GLN A 19 61.42 2.15 25.12
CA GLN A 19 60.25 2.36 24.25
C GLN A 19 59.26 1.18 24.25
N LEU A 20 59.74 -0.05 24.45
CA LEU A 20 58.95 -1.27 24.41
C LEU A 20 59.35 -2.22 25.54
N ALA A 21 58.38 -2.73 26.28
CA ALA A 21 58.58 -3.79 27.26
C ALA A 21 57.72 -5.01 26.93
N ILE A 22 58.27 -6.21 27.04
CA ILE A 22 57.54 -7.46 26.80
C ILE A 22 57.56 -8.27 28.10
N PHE A 23 56.38 -8.49 28.70
CA PHE A 23 56.25 -9.29 29.90
C PHE A 23 55.59 -10.62 29.58
N ASN A 24 56.37 -11.69 29.76
CA ASN A 24 55.83 -13.04 29.80
C ASN A 24 55.48 -13.40 31.26
N CYS A 25 54.30 -12.97 31.72
CA CYS A 25 53.80 -13.25 33.05
C CYS A 25 52.36 -13.72 33.03
N CYS A 26 51.97 -14.48 34.06
CA CYS A 26 50.64 -15.10 34.16
C CYS A 26 49.50 -14.13 34.51
N ASP A 27 49.81 -12.91 34.94
CA ASP A 27 48.84 -11.83 35.21
C ASP A 27 49.32 -10.52 34.56
N GLY A 28 49.33 -10.50 33.22
CA GLY A 28 49.81 -9.36 32.46
C GLY A 28 48.91 -8.14 32.58
N LEU A 29 47.60 -8.31 32.71
CA LEU A 29 46.67 -7.19 32.87
C LEU A 29 46.74 -6.55 34.26
N GLY A 30 46.82 -7.36 35.34
CA GLY A 30 47.04 -6.82 36.69
C GLY A 30 48.39 -6.11 36.83
N LEU A 31 49.41 -6.59 36.12
CA LEU A 31 50.70 -5.90 36.00
C LEU A 31 50.57 -4.58 35.23
N ALA A 32 49.85 -4.55 34.10
CA ALA A 32 49.61 -3.33 33.33
C ALA A 32 48.92 -2.25 34.16
N THR A 33 47.86 -2.61 34.87
CA THR A 33 47.08 -1.66 35.68
C THR A 33 47.92 -1.07 36.81
N LYS A 34 48.79 -1.85 37.46
CA LYS A 34 49.73 -1.33 38.48
C LYS A 34 50.84 -0.45 37.89
N LEU A 35 51.18 -0.64 36.61
CA LEU A 35 52.21 0.14 35.91
C LEU A 35 51.66 1.40 35.22
N ASP A 36 50.35 1.46 34.94
CA ASP A 36 49.67 2.57 34.26
C ASP A 36 49.48 3.82 35.15
N ASP A 37 49.38 3.65 36.48
CA ASP A 37 49.21 4.75 37.47
C ASP A 37 50.26 5.89 37.34
N PHE A 38 51.35 5.67 36.60
CA PHE A 38 52.43 6.63 36.43
C PHE A 38 52.76 6.99 34.96
N GLN A 39 52.03 6.49 33.95
CA GLN A 39 52.20 6.83 32.52
C GLN A 39 53.64 6.77 31.97
N MET A 40 54.39 5.69 32.25
CA MET A 40 55.84 5.69 31.97
C MET A 40 56.31 4.84 30.77
N ILE A 41 55.69 3.69 30.47
CA ILE A 41 56.16 2.84 29.34
C ILE A 41 55.29 3.12 28.11
N PRO A 42 55.86 3.57 26.98
CA PRO A 42 55.07 3.89 25.79
C PRO A 42 54.24 2.72 25.29
N GLN A 43 54.84 1.52 25.28
CA GLN A 43 54.20 0.30 24.78
C GLN A 43 54.65 -0.96 25.53
N MET A 44 53.69 -1.83 25.80
CA MET A 44 53.90 -3.09 26.50
C MET A 44 53.22 -4.24 25.76
N ILE A 45 53.89 -5.39 25.67
CA ILE A 45 53.27 -6.64 25.23
C ILE A 45 53.13 -7.56 26.43
N LEU A 46 51.92 -8.04 26.66
CA LEU A 46 51.50 -8.73 27.87
C LEU A 46 50.70 -9.98 27.51
N MET A 47 50.63 -10.93 28.43
CA MET A 47 49.71 -12.06 28.33
C MET A 47 48.46 -11.81 29.16
N ARG A 48 47.28 -12.06 28.58
CA ARG A 48 45.97 -11.77 29.20
C ARG A 48 45.66 -12.65 30.42
N ASP A 49 46.18 -13.88 30.43
CA ASP A 49 45.86 -14.92 31.42
C ASP A 49 47.08 -15.85 31.59
N LEU A 50 46.98 -16.86 32.46
CA LEU A 50 47.98 -17.92 32.65
C LEU A 50 48.31 -18.62 31.32
N VAL A 51 49.53 -18.43 30.84
CA VAL A 51 50.03 -19.01 29.58
C VAL A 51 51.08 -20.07 29.88
N PRO A 52 50.99 -21.27 29.27
CA PRO A 52 52.10 -22.22 29.29
C PRO A 52 53.35 -21.62 28.66
N ASP A 53 54.52 -21.77 29.29
CA ASP A 53 55.79 -21.17 28.83
C ASP A 53 56.07 -21.37 27.33
N PHE A 54 55.68 -22.54 26.81
CA PHE A 54 55.82 -22.86 25.40
C PHE A 54 55.09 -21.87 24.48
N VAL A 55 53.84 -21.50 24.79
CA VAL A 55 53.03 -20.61 23.93
C VAL A 55 53.62 -19.19 23.92
N ALA A 56 54.07 -18.71 25.08
CA ALA A 56 54.69 -17.39 25.18
C ALA A 56 56.05 -17.31 24.47
N GLN A 57 56.86 -18.38 24.53
CA GLN A 57 58.11 -18.49 23.79
C GLN A 57 57.88 -18.52 22.28
N GLN A 58 56.87 -19.27 21.82
CA GLN A 58 56.51 -19.30 20.39
C GLN A 58 56.01 -17.94 19.91
N PHE A 59 55.19 -17.25 20.72
CA PHE A 59 54.76 -15.90 20.42
C PHE A 59 55.96 -14.96 20.26
N LEU A 60 56.85 -14.94 21.26
CA LEU A 60 58.02 -14.05 21.25
C LEU A 60 58.92 -14.32 20.04
N LYS A 61 59.17 -15.58 19.71
CA LYS A 61 59.96 -15.97 18.54
C LYS A 61 59.33 -15.47 17.24
N ASN A 62 58.03 -15.71 17.05
CA ASN A 62 57.31 -15.27 15.86
C ASN A 62 57.27 -13.73 15.77
N PHE A 63 57.01 -13.07 16.90
CA PHE A 63 56.97 -11.62 16.99
C PHE A 63 58.32 -11.00 16.64
N LEU A 64 59.42 -11.45 17.25
CA LEU A 64 60.75 -10.92 16.94
C LEU A 64 61.14 -11.19 15.48
N THR A 65 60.78 -12.34 14.93
CA THR A 65 61.04 -12.65 13.50
C THR A 65 60.40 -11.61 12.57
N GLU A 66 59.12 -11.29 12.81
CA GLU A 66 58.39 -10.31 12.00
C GLU A 66 58.81 -8.88 12.28
N PHE A 67 59.11 -8.57 13.54
CA PHE A 67 59.46 -7.23 13.97
C PHE A 67 60.84 -6.82 13.45
N VAL A 68 61.85 -7.69 13.58
CA VAL A 68 63.21 -7.48 13.04
C VAL A 68 63.20 -7.37 11.52
N ALA A 69 62.24 -8.01 10.84
CA ALA A 69 62.04 -7.87 9.39
C ALA A 69 61.51 -6.48 8.96
N GLY A 70 61.36 -5.53 9.88
CA GLY A 70 60.98 -4.14 9.60
C GLY A 70 59.48 -3.88 9.64
N LYS A 71 58.66 -4.85 10.07
CA LYS A 71 57.21 -4.65 10.19
C LYS A 71 56.88 -3.76 11.40
N PRO A 72 55.86 -2.88 11.30
CA PRO A 72 55.38 -2.11 12.45
C PRO A 72 54.93 -3.02 13.60
N LEU A 73 55.10 -2.56 14.85
CA LEU A 73 54.83 -3.36 16.06
C LEU A 73 53.49 -4.12 16.00
N TYR A 74 52.42 -3.42 15.65
CA TYR A 74 51.07 -3.99 15.57
C TYR A 74 50.92 -5.07 14.50
N VAL A 75 51.59 -4.90 13.37
CA VAL A 75 51.56 -5.88 12.27
C VAL A 75 52.34 -7.12 12.67
N ALA A 76 53.53 -6.93 13.23
CA ALA A 76 54.36 -8.03 13.74
C ALA A 76 53.64 -8.84 14.83
N ALA A 77 52.99 -8.16 15.79
CA ALA A 77 52.23 -8.84 16.83
C ALA A 77 50.99 -9.57 16.30
N ARG A 78 50.26 -8.98 15.34
CA ARG A 78 49.10 -9.65 14.71
C ARG A 78 49.52 -10.92 13.98
N GLU A 79 50.57 -10.86 13.17
CA GLU A 79 51.05 -12.02 12.43
C GLU A 79 51.65 -13.08 13.36
N ALA A 80 52.35 -12.67 14.42
CA ALA A 80 52.83 -13.58 15.45
C ALA A 80 51.68 -14.33 16.14
N ARG A 81 50.55 -13.65 16.41
CA ARG A 81 49.34 -14.27 16.96
C ARG A 81 48.69 -15.25 15.98
N GLN A 82 48.60 -14.90 14.70
CA GLN A 82 48.07 -15.82 13.67
C GLN A 82 48.87 -17.12 13.60
N ARG A 83 50.20 -17.06 13.75
CA ARG A 83 51.04 -18.26 13.78
C ARG A 83 50.86 -19.13 15.03
N LEU A 84 50.18 -18.65 16.07
CA LEU A 84 49.79 -19.44 17.23
C LEU A 84 48.49 -20.22 17.03
N GLU A 85 47.72 -19.96 15.97
CA GLU A 85 46.48 -20.71 15.68
C GLU A 85 46.74 -22.22 15.56
N ILE A 86 47.91 -22.61 15.04
CA ILE A 86 48.34 -24.02 14.93
C ILE A 86 48.50 -24.68 16.31
N LEU A 87 48.62 -23.89 17.38
CA LEU A 87 48.73 -24.41 18.75
C LEU A 87 47.37 -24.52 19.46
N GLU A 88 46.29 -24.03 18.86
CA GLU A 88 44.96 -24.00 19.51
C GLU A 88 44.34 -25.37 19.72
N ASP A 89 44.73 -26.38 18.92
CA ASP A 89 44.33 -27.77 19.11
C ASP A 89 44.81 -28.35 20.47
N ARG A 90 45.92 -27.82 21.02
CA ARG A 90 46.50 -28.25 22.30
C ARG A 90 46.38 -27.21 23.41
N PHE A 91 46.31 -25.94 23.04
CA PHE A 91 46.21 -24.79 23.94
C PHE A 91 45.08 -23.88 23.45
N PRO A 92 43.82 -24.14 23.84
CA PRO A 92 42.68 -23.38 23.36
C PRO A 92 42.87 -21.87 23.51
N CYS A 93 42.53 -21.11 22.47
CA CYS A 93 42.65 -19.66 22.44
C CYS A 93 44.07 -19.10 22.59
N ALA A 94 45.12 -19.89 22.30
CA ALA A 94 46.52 -19.43 22.36
C ALA A 94 46.78 -18.14 21.55
N SER A 95 46.11 -17.95 20.42
CA SER A 95 46.26 -16.73 19.61
C SER A 95 45.62 -15.48 20.24
N TRP A 96 44.82 -15.62 21.30
CA TRP A 96 44.12 -14.51 21.97
C TRP A 96 44.84 -13.98 23.21
N LEU A 97 45.86 -14.71 23.69
CA LEU A 97 46.57 -14.41 24.94
C LEU A 97 47.48 -13.18 24.83
N PRO A 98 48.29 -12.98 23.77
CA PRO A 98 49.15 -11.81 23.66
C PRO A 98 48.36 -10.53 23.34
N VAL A 99 48.51 -9.52 24.19
CA VAL A 99 47.84 -8.22 24.08
C VAL A 99 48.87 -7.11 24.11
N ILE A 100 48.67 -6.10 23.25
CA ILE A 100 49.43 -4.85 23.30
C ILE A 100 48.67 -3.88 24.19
N TRP A 101 49.37 -3.36 25.19
CA TRP A 101 48.93 -2.24 26.01
C TRP A 101 49.77 -1.02 25.63
N GLN A 102 49.11 0.09 25.29
CA GLN A 102 49.77 1.27 24.74
C GLN A 102 49.26 2.55 25.41
N HIS A 103 50.18 3.46 25.71
CA HIS A 103 49.85 4.83 26.08
C HIS A 103 49.27 5.59 24.87
N PRO A 104 48.13 6.32 24.99
CA PRO A 104 47.44 6.94 23.86
C PRO A 104 48.27 7.92 23.01
N ALA A 105 49.29 8.53 23.61
CA ALA A 105 50.17 9.49 22.92
C ALA A 105 51.41 8.85 22.27
N ALA A 106 51.63 7.54 22.42
CA ALA A 106 52.81 6.88 21.86
C ALA A 106 52.64 6.61 20.35
N VAL A 107 53.71 6.75 19.58
CA VAL A 107 53.74 6.29 18.17
C VAL A 107 54.33 4.87 18.16
N PRO A 108 53.74 3.90 17.44
CA PRO A 108 54.27 2.54 17.41
C PRO A 108 55.62 2.47 16.70
N PRO A 109 56.66 1.94 17.34
CA PRO A 109 57.99 1.89 16.76
C PRO A 109 58.07 0.78 15.71
N VAL A 110 59.04 0.93 14.82
CA VAL A 110 59.59 -0.11 13.95
C VAL A 110 60.98 -0.51 14.46
N TRP A 111 61.48 -1.67 14.07
CA TRP A 111 62.78 -2.16 14.55
C TRP A 111 63.93 -1.18 14.30
N SER A 112 63.91 -0.44 13.20
CA SER A 112 64.91 0.59 12.88
C SER A 112 64.97 1.73 13.91
N ASP A 113 63.86 2.03 14.60
CA ASP A 113 63.81 3.10 15.59
C ASP A 113 64.65 2.79 16.84
N PHE A 114 64.92 1.50 17.10
CA PHE A 114 65.78 1.04 18.20
C PHE A 114 67.27 1.03 17.84
N LEU A 115 67.61 1.14 16.55
CA LEU A 115 68.98 1.08 16.05
C LEU A 115 69.62 2.47 15.94
N ILE A 116 68.85 3.54 16.17
CA ILE A 116 69.30 4.94 16.12
C ILE A 116 69.75 5.34 17.52
N GLU A 117 71.02 5.76 17.68
CA GLU A 117 71.49 6.35 18.95
C GLU A 117 70.75 7.68 19.23
N PRO A 118 70.37 7.95 20.49
CA PRO A 118 69.51 9.08 20.84
C PRO A 118 70.07 10.49 20.53
N ASP A 119 71.35 10.61 20.15
CA ASP A 119 72.02 11.90 19.90
C ASP A 119 72.57 12.08 18.46
N ALA A 120 72.16 11.27 17.48
CA ALA A 120 72.55 11.52 16.10
C ALA A 120 71.78 12.74 15.51
N PRO A 121 72.45 13.77 14.96
CA PRO A 121 71.75 14.91 14.37
C PRO A 121 70.91 14.43 13.20
N LYS A 122 69.61 14.74 13.21
CA LYS A 122 68.69 14.47 12.09
C LYS A 122 69.23 15.16 10.84
N ILE A 123 69.86 14.40 9.95
CA ILE A 123 70.11 14.83 8.59
C ILE A 123 68.73 14.96 7.96
N LEU A 124 68.33 16.20 7.69
CA LEU A 124 67.21 16.53 6.84
C LEU A 124 67.59 16.12 5.41
N GLU A 125 67.40 14.84 5.10
CA GLU A 125 67.27 14.44 3.71
C GLU A 125 65.89 14.87 3.22
N ASP A 126 65.89 15.75 2.22
CA ASP A 126 64.72 16.21 1.47
C ASP A 126 64.01 15.01 0.84
N ILE A 127 63.08 14.42 1.59
CA ILE A 127 62.08 13.51 1.04
C ILE A 127 61.06 14.39 0.30
N PRO A 128 60.86 14.23 -1.02
CA PRO A 128 59.81 14.96 -1.74
C PRO A 128 58.47 14.68 -1.06
N PRO A 129 57.55 15.66 -0.99
CA PRO A 129 56.39 15.57 -0.11
C PRO A 129 55.61 14.31 -0.44
N VAL A 130 55.65 13.34 0.47
CA VAL A 130 54.75 12.19 0.46
C VAL A 130 53.36 12.78 0.56
N SER A 131 52.68 12.73 -0.57
CA SER A 131 51.27 13.05 -0.71
C SER A 131 50.50 12.52 0.49
N ALA A 132 49.73 13.41 1.11
CA ALA A 132 48.81 13.20 2.22
C ALA A 132 48.54 11.72 2.57
N SER A 133 48.73 11.39 3.85
CA SER A 133 48.18 10.20 4.50
C SER A 133 46.87 9.75 3.86
N PRO A 134 46.65 8.46 3.55
CA PRO A 134 45.32 8.03 3.16
C PRO A 134 44.39 8.32 4.34
N GLN A 135 43.60 9.38 4.22
CA GLN A 135 42.46 9.62 5.08
C GLN A 135 41.70 8.30 5.14
N LYS A 136 41.58 7.71 6.33
CA LYS A 136 40.67 6.59 6.55
C LYS A 136 39.28 7.10 6.18
N GLN A 137 38.87 6.85 4.95
CA GLN A 137 37.53 7.21 4.51
C GLN A 137 36.57 6.43 5.40
N PRO A 138 35.67 7.10 6.15
CA PRO A 138 34.63 6.38 6.86
C PRO A 138 33.87 5.55 5.82
N VAL A 139 33.52 4.33 6.19
CA VAL A 139 32.87 3.32 5.35
C VAL A 139 31.80 3.96 4.45
N ARG A 140 32.13 4.22 3.16
CA ARG A 140 31.28 4.92 2.18
C ARG A 140 29.89 4.28 2.01
N VAL A 141 29.76 3.00 2.36
CA VAL A 141 28.52 2.23 2.25
C VAL A 141 27.48 2.68 3.28
N PHE A 142 27.90 2.98 4.52
CA PHE A 142 26.97 3.37 5.59
C PHE A 142 26.41 4.78 5.35
N SER A 143 27.23 5.70 4.83
CA SER A 143 26.75 7.03 4.40
C SER A 143 25.80 6.95 3.21
N GLY A 144 26.05 6.06 2.24
CA GLY A 144 25.21 5.92 1.05
C GLY A 144 23.81 5.39 1.38
N LEU A 145 23.72 4.37 2.25
CA LEU A 145 22.45 3.80 2.68
C LEU A 145 21.61 4.81 3.49
N VAL A 146 22.25 5.57 4.39
CA VAL A 146 21.57 6.65 5.14
C VAL A 146 21.04 7.72 4.18
N SER A 147 21.81 8.12 3.16
CA SER A 147 21.35 9.05 2.13
C SER A 147 20.17 8.51 1.32
N VAL A 148 20.16 7.22 0.96
CA VAL A 148 19.04 6.59 0.26
C VAL A 148 17.77 6.60 1.13
N ILE A 149 17.89 6.26 2.41
CA ILE A 149 16.76 6.28 3.35
C ILE A 149 16.21 7.70 3.47
N LEU A 150 17.07 8.70 3.67
CA LEU A 150 16.65 10.10 3.77
C LEU A 150 15.98 10.59 2.47
N ALA A 151 16.57 10.31 1.31
CA ALA A 151 15.98 10.68 0.02
C ALA A 151 14.61 10.02 -0.18
N SER A 152 14.49 8.72 0.12
CA SER A 152 13.21 7.99 0.01
C SER A 152 12.14 8.56 0.93
N ALA A 153 12.49 8.99 2.15
CA ALA A 153 11.56 9.60 3.09
C ALA A 153 11.09 10.98 2.60
N VAL A 154 12.00 11.81 2.09
CA VAL A 154 11.67 13.12 1.51
C VAL A 154 10.78 12.98 0.28
N CYS A 155 11.10 12.06 -0.64
CA CYS A 155 10.28 11.76 -1.80
C CYS A 155 8.89 11.28 -1.41
N THR A 156 8.80 10.36 -0.44
CA THR A 156 7.52 9.85 0.06
C THR A 156 6.68 10.99 0.64
N TRP A 157 7.29 11.86 1.46
CA TRP A 157 6.59 13.01 2.02
C TRP A 157 6.08 13.95 0.93
N ALA A 158 6.89 14.24 -0.10
CA ALA A 158 6.47 15.07 -1.22
C ALA A 158 5.33 14.44 -2.04
N VAL A 159 5.42 13.15 -2.37
CA VAL A 159 4.38 12.43 -3.13
C VAL A 159 3.08 12.33 -2.32
N MET A 160 3.16 11.96 -1.04
CA MET A 160 1.99 11.90 -0.15
C MET A 160 1.40 13.29 0.10
N GLY A 161 2.23 14.34 0.15
CA GLY A 161 1.78 15.73 0.21
C GLY A 161 1.00 16.13 -1.04
N ALA A 162 1.54 15.87 -2.24
CA ALA A 162 0.84 16.10 -3.50
C ALA A 162 -0.50 15.33 -3.56
N ARG A 163 -0.48 14.06 -3.14
CA ARG A 163 -1.68 13.24 -2.99
C ARG A 163 -2.67 13.86 -2.02
N TYR A 164 -2.24 14.34 -0.84
CA TYR A 164 -3.13 14.97 0.14
C TYR A 164 -3.91 16.18 -0.43
N PHE A 165 -3.30 16.95 -1.33
CA PHE A 165 -3.95 18.07 -2.00
C PHE A 165 -4.88 17.67 -3.16
N GLY A 166 -4.89 16.39 -3.55
CA GLY A 166 -5.74 15.85 -4.62
C GLY A 166 -5.15 15.98 -6.03
N THR A 167 -3.88 16.36 -6.18
CA THR A 167 -3.29 16.59 -7.52
C THR A 167 -3.08 15.29 -8.32
N ILE A 168 -2.91 14.16 -7.62
CA ILE A 168 -2.65 12.83 -8.22
C ILE A 168 -3.96 12.02 -8.33
N GLU A 169 -5.05 12.44 -7.68
CA GLU A 169 -6.32 11.71 -7.62
C GLU A 169 -6.86 11.28 -9.00
N PRO A 170 -6.93 12.15 -10.05
CA PRO A 170 -7.41 11.73 -11.36
C PRO A 170 -6.61 10.56 -11.97
N SER A 171 -5.30 10.57 -11.78
CA SER A 171 -4.42 9.50 -12.28
C SER A 171 -4.57 8.20 -11.48
N GLU A 172 -4.81 8.27 -10.17
CA GLU A 172 -5.11 7.09 -9.35
C GLU A 172 -6.45 6.46 -9.73
N LEU A 173 -7.47 7.26 -9.98
CA LEU A 173 -8.78 6.78 -10.43
C LEU A 173 -8.73 6.17 -11.83
N ALA A 174 -7.98 6.77 -12.76
CA ALA A 174 -7.75 6.20 -14.08
C ALA A 174 -6.97 4.87 -14.01
N ALA A 175 -5.96 4.79 -13.14
CA ALA A 175 -5.23 3.54 -12.91
C ALA A 175 -6.13 2.46 -12.30
N PHE A 176 -7.02 2.83 -11.37
CA PHE A 176 -8.02 1.93 -10.80
C PHE A 176 -8.95 1.35 -11.89
N ASP A 177 -9.49 2.18 -12.77
CA ASP A 177 -10.37 1.72 -13.87
C ASP A 177 -9.67 0.75 -14.81
N ARG A 178 -8.42 1.06 -15.17
CA ARG A 178 -7.57 0.18 -15.97
C ARG A 178 -7.32 -1.16 -15.28
N LEU A 179 -7.10 -1.18 -13.96
CA LEU A 179 -6.92 -2.44 -13.23
C LEU A 179 -8.22 -3.23 -13.13
N MET A 180 -9.36 -2.57 -12.92
CA MET A 180 -10.67 -3.21 -12.87
C MET A 180 -11.00 -3.94 -14.17
N SER A 181 -10.77 -3.28 -15.32
CA SER A 181 -11.00 -3.83 -16.66
C SER A 181 -10.04 -4.95 -17.06
N GLN A 182 -8.89 -5.10 -16.38
CA GLN A 182 -7.91 -6.17 -16.65
C GLN A 182 -8.17 -7.47 -15.86
N ARG A 183 -9.15 -7.50 -14.96
CA ARG A 183 -9.47 -8.70 -14.19
C ARG A 183 -10.04 -9.78 -15.09
N GLU A 184 -9.84 -11.03 -14.69
CA GLU A 184 -10.40 -12.18 -15.40
C GLU A 184 -11.93 -12.12 -15.37
N PRO A 185 -12.61 -12.54 -16.46
CA PRO A 185 -14.06 -12.50 -16.54
C PRO A 185 -14.73 -13.29 -15.40
N GLU A 186 -15.71 -12.66 -14.76
CA GLU A 186 -16.52 -13.29 -13.70
C GLU A 186 -17.83 -13.85 -14.28
N LEU A 187 -18.32 -14.96 -13.73
CA LEU A 187 -19.64 -15.51 -14.06
C LEU A 187 -20.74 -14.51 -13.72
N ILE A 188 -21.87 -14.53 -14.43
CA ILE A 188 -23.04 -13.70 -14.09
C ILE A 188 -23.69 -14.11 -12.76
N ASP A 189 -24.53 -13.23 -12.22
CA ASP A 189 -25.37 -13.46 -11.04
C ASP A 189 -26.73 -14.01 -11.47
N ASP A 190 -26.95 -15.31 -11.24
CA ASP A 190 -28.16 -16.02 -11.66
C ASP A 190 -29.41 -15.66 -10.84
N ARG A 191 -29.26 -14.88 -9.75
CA ARG A 191 -30.34 -14.37 -8.91
C ARG A 191 -31.02 -13.13 -9.50
N LEU A 192 -30.43 -12.56 -10.56
CA LEU A 192 -30.86 -11.32 -11.20
C LEU A 192 -31.31 -11.55 -12.64
N LEU A 193 -32.30 -10.78 -13.06
CA LEU A 193 -32.74 -10.63 -14.45
C LEU A 193 -32.87 -9.15 -14.76
N VAL A 194 -32.34 -8.70 -15.90
CA VAL A 194 -32.54 -7.34 -16.40
C VAL A 194 -33.49 -7.38 -17.59
N VAL A 195 -34.56 -6.62 -17.52
CA VAL A 195 -35.50 -6.35 -18.62
C VAL A 195 -35.10 -5.01 -19.23
N GLU A 196 -34.50 -5.09 -20.42
CA GLU A 196 -34.02 -3.93 -21.16
C GLU A 196 -35.14 -3.29 -21.97
N VAL A 197 -35.30 -1.96 -21.82
CA VAL A 197 -36.06 -1.15 -22.77
C VAL A 197 -35.08 -0.61 -23.81
N THR A 198 -35.00 -1.32 -24.93
CA THR A 198 -34.06 -1.10 -26.03
C THR A 198 -34.55 -0.04 -27.01
N ASP A 199 -33.72 0.35 -27.99
CA ASP A 199 -34.14 1.27 -29.05
C ASP A 199 -35.31 0.72 -29.89
N ARG A 200 -35.37 -0.60 -30.10
CA ARG A 200 -36.50 -1.24 -30.78
C ARG A 200 -37.79 -1.11 -30.00
N ASP A 201 -37.71 -1.25 -28.68
CA ASP A 201 -38.86 -1.04 -27.79
C ASP A 201 -39.32 0.43 -27.78
N VAL A 202 -38.37 1.37 -27.90
CA VAL A 202 -38.66 2.80 -28.03
C VAL A 202 -39.37 3.10 -29.36
N GLU A 203 -38.92 2.51 -30.46
CA GLU A 203 -39.58 2.66 -31.77
C GLU A 203 -40.98 2.04 -31.79
N GLN A 204 -41.16 0.87 -31.16
CA GLN A 204 -42.43 0.14 -31.18
C GLN A 204 -43.47 0.70 -30.20
N TYR A 205 -43.04 1.09 -28.99
CA TYR A 205 -43.94 1.47 -27.89
C TYR A 205 -43.88 2.96 -27.52
N ASN A 206 -43.17 3.76 -28.33
CA ASN A 206 -42.86 5.18 -28.11
C ASN A 206 -42.00 5.46 -26.86
N TYR A 207 -41.24 6.55 -26.93
CA TYR A 207 -40.53 7.13 -25.80
C TYR A 207 -41.08 8.51 -25.45
N PRO A 208 -41.30 8.83 -24.16
CA PRO A 208 -41.15 7.94 -23.01
C PRO A 208 -42.30 6.91 -22.89
N GLN A 209 -42.03 5.69 -22.40
CA GLN A 209 -43.01 4.60 -22.35
C GLN A 209 -44.18 4.96 -21.45
N ASN A 210 -45.39 4.70 -21.97
CA ASN A 210 -46.65 4.85 -21.26
C ASN A 210 -46.76 3.85 -20.09
N ASP A 211 -47.50 4.24 -19.07
CA ASP A 211 -47.65 3.46 -17.83
C ASP A 211 -48.40 2.14 -18.07
N GLU A 212 -49.29 2.08 -19.07
CA GLU A 212 -49.98 0.84 -19.51
C GLU A 212 -48.98 -0.24 -19.97
N ILE A 213 -47.93 0.14 -20.72
CA ILE A 213 -46.95 -0.81 -21.25
C ILE A 213 -46.15 -1.43 -20.10
N LEU A 214 -45.74 -0.61 -19.14
CA LEU A 214 -45.04 -1.09 -17.95
C LEU A 214 -45.95 -1.92 -17.06
N ALA A 215 -47.20 -1.49 -16.86
CA ALA A 215 -48.17 -2.23 -16.07
C ALA A 215 -48.36 -3.63 -16.65
N ARG A 216 -48.53 -3.75 -17.98
CA ARG A 216 -48.63 -5.04 -18.67
C ARG A 216 -47.38 -5.90 -18.52
N ALA A 217 -46.18 -5.33 -18.67
CA ALA A 217 -44.93 -6.06 -18.50
C ALA A 217 -44.76 -6.57 -17.06
N ILE A 218 -45.03 -5.72 -16.06
CA ILE A 218 -44.98 -6.07 -14.64
C ILE A 218 -46.01 -7.16 -14.31
N ASP A 219 -47.25 -7.05 -14.80
CA ASP A 219 -48.29 -8.06 -14.55
C ASP A 219 -47.90 -9.43 -15.13
N LYS A 220 -47.30 -9.45 -16.33
CA LYS A 220 -46.76 -10.69 -16.92
C LYS A 220 -45.63 -11.28 -16.08
N LEU A 221 -44.69 -10.45 -15.64
CA LEU A 221 -43.58 -10.91 -14.79
C LEU A 221 -44.08 -11.46 -13.46
N GLN A 222 -45.08 -10.81 -12.85
CA GLN A 222 -45.67 -11.26 -11.58
C GLN A 222 -46.30 -12.65 -11.64
N GLN A 223 -46.79 -13.09 -12.81
CA GLN A 223 -47.32 -14.45 -12.99
C GLN A 223 -46.28 -15.53 -12.70
N PHE A 224 -44.99 -15.23 -12.87
CA PHE A 224 -43.89 -16.14 -12.58
C PHE A 224 -43.36 -16.05 -11.14
N GLN A 225 -43.99 -15.22 -10.29
CA GLN A 225 -43.64 -15.05 -8.88
C GLN A 225 -42.17 -14.63 -8.64
N PRO A 226 -41.74 -13.46 -9.14
CA PRO A 226 -40.44 -12.91 -8.81
C PRO A 226 -40.39 -12.49 -7.35
N LEU A 227 -39.21 -12.59 -6.75
CA LEU A 227 -39.01 -12.16 -5.36
C LEU A 227 -39.18 -10.65 -5.24
N ALA A 228 -38.60 -9.89 -6.18
CA ALA A 228 -38.74 -8.44 -6.25
C ALA A 228 -38.68 -7.97 -7.70
N ILE A 229 -39.42 -6.90 -8.00
CA ILE A 229 -39.33 -6.19 -9.28
C ILE A 229 -38.89 -4.77 -8.99
N GLY A 230 -37.72 -4.38 -9.48
CA GLY A 230 -37.20 -3.02 -9.42
C GLY A 230 -37.46 -2.27 -10.73
N LEU A 231 -38.32 -1.26 -10.70
CA LEU A 231 -38.54 -0.34 -11.81
C LEU A 231 -37.55 0.82 -11.73
N ASN A 232 -36.41 0.72 -12.42
CA ASN A 232 -35.42 1.77 -12.53
C ASN A 232 -35.82 2.81 -13.59
N MET A 233 -36.98 3.44 -13.39
CA MET A 233 -37.50 4.48 -14.27
C MET A 233 -38.32 5.48 -13.45
N HIS A 234 -37.98 6.78 -13.51
CA HIS A 234 -38.72 7.81 -12.78
C HIS A 234 -40.17 7.95 -13.30
N ARG A 235 -41.11 8.01 -12.36
CA ARG A 235 -42.56 8.01 -12.64
C ARG A 235 -43.35 9.08 -11.88
N TYR A 236 -42.72 10.23 -11.62
CA TYR A 236 -43.40 11.40 -11.04
C TYR A 236 -44.58 11.85 -11.90
N SER A 237 -44.33 12.20 -13.16
CA SER A 237 -45.37 12.63 -14.10
C SER A 237 -46.10 11.42 -14.68
N PRO A 238 -47.45 11.39 -14.67
CA PRO A 238 -48.23 10.37 -15.34
C PRO A 238 -47.90 10.28 -16.83
N ARG A 239 -47.85 9.06 -17.36
CA ARG A 239 -47.63 8.81 -18.80
C ARG A 239 -48.79 7.97 -19.33
N GLU A 240 -49.85 8.65 -19.75
CA GLU A 240 -51.09 8.00 -20.19
C GLU A 240 -50.94 7.28 -21.53
N PRO A 241 -51.71 6.19 -21.77
CA PRO A 241 -52.68 5.58 -20.86
C PRO A 241 -52.02 4.72 -19.77
N GLY A 242 -52.78 4.39 -18.73
CA GLY A 242 -52.50 3.30 -17.79
C GLY A 242 -51.87 3.70 -16.46
N ARG A 243 -51.94 5.00 -16.09
CA ARG A 243 -51.43 5.48 -14.79
C ARG A 243 -52.05 4.73 -13.63
N GLN A 244 -53.38 4.63 -13.60
CA GLN A 244 -54.10 4.01 -12.49
C GLN A 244 -53.81 2.52 -12.38
N GLU A 245 -53.64 1.82 -13.52
CA GLU A 245 -53.25 0.40 -13.52
C GLU A 245 -51.86 0.21 -12.89
N LEU A 246 -50.89 1.06 -13.24
CA LEU A 246 -49.56 1.04 -12.66
C LEU A 246 -49.58 1.32 -11.15
N ILE A 247 -50.35 2.32 -10.69
CA ILE A 247 -50.49 2.63 -9.26
C ILE A 247 -51.14 1.45 -8.51
N ASN A 248 -52.20 0.85 -9.07
CA ASN A 248 -52.86 -0.32 -8.48
C ASN A 248 -51.89 -1.51 -8.31
N LEU A 249 -50.93 -1.68 -9.21
CA LEU A 249 -49.89 -2.71 -9.07
C LEU A 249 -49.00 -2.47 -7.86
N PHE A 250 -48.52 -1.24 -7.63
CA PHE A 250 -47.74 -0.90 -6.43
C PHE A 250 -48.54 -1.06 -5.13
N GLU A 251 -49.86 -0.87 -5.18
CA GLU A 251 -50.73 -1.10 -4.02
C GLU A 251 -50.84 -2.59 -3.71
N LYS A 252 -51.18 -3.38 -4.73
CA LYS A 252 -51.46 -4.82 -4.66
C LYS A 252 -50.21 -5.65 -4.37
N HIS A 253 -49.07 -5.27 -4.92
CA HIS A 253 -47.87 -6.08 -4.91
C HIS A 253 -46.73 -5.37 -4.20
N PRO A 254 -46.48 -5.69 -2.92
CA PRO A 254 -45.47 -4.98 -2.14
C PRO A 254 -44.05 -5.24 -2.64
N ASN A 255 -43.82 -6.27 -3.46
CA ASN A 255 -42.52 -6.66 -4.02
C ASN A 255 -42.07 -5.79 -5.20
N ILE A 256 -42.89 -4.84 -5.65
CA ILE A 256 -42.52 -3.88 -6.69
C ILE A 256 -41.88 -2.66 -6.03
N ILE A 257 -40.71 -2.27 -6.48
CA ILE A 257 -39.93 -1.14 -5.95
C ILE A 257 -39.67 -0.17 -7.09
N THR A 258 -39.95 1.10 -6.87
CA THR A 258 -39.67 2.20 -7.81
C THR A 258 -38.59 3.14 -7.27
N VAL A 259 -38.22 4.12 -8.07
CA VAL A 259 -37.09 5.02 -7.81
C VAL A 259 -37.53 6.45 -7.48
N CYS A 260 -36.75 7.12 -6.64
CA CYS A 260 -36.68 8.57 -6.58
C CYS A 260 -35.22 9.05 -6.62
N SER A 261 -34.98 10.35 -6.68
CA SER A 261 -33.63 10.91 -6.53
C SER A 261 -33.65 12.15 -5.66
N TYR A 262 -32.69 12.25 -4.75
CA TYR A 262 -32.46 13.45 -3.95
C TYR A 262 -31.57 14.44 -4.71
N ASN A 263 -31.66 15.75 -4.41
CA ASN A 263 -30.92 16.82 -5.10
C ASN A 263 -31.18 16.98 -6.61
N TYR A 264 -32.21 16.32 -7.15
CA TYR A 264 -32.70 16.55 -8.51
C TYR A 264 -34.02 17.34 -8.48
N GLY A 265 -34.46 17.82 -9.64
CA GLY A 265 -35.75 18.50 -9.77
C GLY A 265 -36.96 17.59 -9.52
N LYS A 266 -38.15 18.20 -9.48
CA LYS A 266 -39.44 17.54 -9.16
C LYS A 266 -39.74 16.28 -9.99
N LEU A 267 -39.26 16.22 -11.23
CA LEU A 267 -39.49 15.08 -12.13
C LEU A 267 -38.88 13.75 -11.63
N PHE A 268 -37.96 13.82 -10.67
CA PHE A 268 -37.27 12.68 -10.07
C PHE A 268 -37.88 12.25 -8.72
N GLU A 269 -38.96 12.89 -8.29
CA GLU A 269 -39.76 12.44 -7.14
C GLU A 269 -40.48 11.12 -7.45
N PRO A 270 -40.89 10.35 -6.42
CA PRO A 270 -41.72 9.17 -6.65
C PRO A 270 -43.11 9.57 -7.17
N PRO A 271 -43.88 8.64 -7.74
CA PRO A 271 -45.29 8.86 -8.07
C PRO A 271 -46.06 9.51 -6.89
N PRO A 272 -46.67 10.69 -7.07
CA PRO A 272 -47.34 11.41 -5.98
C PRO A 272 -48.59 10.69 -5.45
N GLU A 273 -49.16 9.76 -6.22
CA GLU A 273 -50.33 8.95 -5.89
C GLU A 273 -50.00 7.78 -4.97
N LEU A 274 -48.71 7.45 -4.76
CA LEU A 274 -48.32 6.39 -3.83
C LEU A 274 -48.62 6.80 -2.39
N LEU A 275 -49.27 5.88 -1.66
CA LEU A 275 -49.56 6.05 -0.24
C LEU A 275 -48.28 6.27 0.59
N PRO A 276 -48.30 7.12 1.63
CA PRO A 276 -47.13 7.43 2.45
C PRO A 276 -46.38 6.21 3.01
N ASP A 277 -47.10 5.18 3.44
CA ASP A 277 -46.52 3.95 4.00
C ASP A 277 -45.73 3.12 2.96
N LYS A 278 -46.02 3.33 1.67
CA LYS A 278 -45.30 2.67 0.58
C LYS A 278 -44.01 3.41 0.22
N LEU A 279 -43.92 4.72 0.49
CA LEU A 279 -42.74 5.53 0.19
C LEU A 279 -41.48 5.09 0.97
N THR A 280 -41.64 4.38 2.07
CA THR A 280 -40.52 3.87 2.89
C THR A 280 -40.08 2.46 2.49
N ASN A 281 -40.96 1.66 1.88
CA ASN A 281 -40.74 0.22 1.65
C ASN A 281 -40.71 -0.17 0.16
N GLN A 282 -41.27 0.66 -0.73
CA GLN A 282 -41.37 0.42 -2.17
C GLN A 282 -40.71 1.52 -3.00
N VAL A 283 -40.00 2.45 -2.36
CA VAL A 283 -39.25 3.50 -3.05
C VAL A 283 -37.84 3.54 -2.50
N GLY A 284 -36.85 3.52 -3.40
CA GLY A 284 -35.44 3.71 -3.05
C GLY A 284 -34.80 4.77 -3.93
N PHE A 285 -33.80 5.49 -3.42
CA PHE A 285 -33.15 6.51 -4.24
C PHE A 285 -32.19 5.87 -5.26
N SER A 286 -32.18 6.38 -6.49
CA SER A 286 -31.42 5.84 -7.63
C SER A 286 -30.17 6.64 -7.99
N ASN A 287 -29.81 7.63 -7.16
CA ASN A 287 -28.64 8.49 -7.36
C ASN A 287 -27.36 7.68 -7.62
N LEU A 288 -26.64 8.06 -8.69
CA LEU A 288 -25.34 7.50 -9.05
C LEU A 288 -24.27 8.57 -8.78
N PRO A 289 -23.42 8.41 -7.74
CA PRO A 289 -22.41 9.40 -7.39
C PRO A 289 -21.32 9.42 -8.47
N GLN A 290 -21.27 10.51 -9.22
CA GLN A 290 -20.24 10.77 -10.21
C GLN A 290 -19.01 11.39 -9.55
N ASP A 291 -17.83 11.00 -10.00
CA ASP A 291 -16.58 11.62 -9.55
C ASP A 291 -16.41 12.97 -10.26
N GLU A 292 -16.31 14.06 -9.48
CA GLU A 292 -16.17 15.41 -10.05
C GLU A 292 -14.80 15.54 -10.74
N ALA A 293 -14.82 15.82 -12.05
CA ALA A 293 -13.64 16.21 -12.81
C ALA A 293 -13.80 17.66 -13.28
N PRO A 294 -12.75 18.51 -13.24
CA PRO A 294 -12.80 19.92 -13.64
C PRO A 294 -13.39 20.18 -15.04
N ASP A 295 -13.35 19.18 -15.93
CA ASP A 295 -13.71 19.33 -17.34
C ASP A 295 -14.90 18.45 -17.79
N ASN A 296 -15.70 17.89 -16.86
CA ASN A 296 -16.76 16.89 -17.15
C ASN A 296 -16.30 15.66 -17.97
N LYS A 297 -14.99 15.50 -18.17
CA LYS A 297 -14.34 14.33 -18.76
C LYS A 297 -13.79 13.48 -17.63
N GLY A 298 -14.57 12.50 -17.17
CA GLY A 298 -14.13 11.58 -16.13
C GLY A 298 -15.12 11.30 -14.99
N SER A 299 -16.42 11.57 -15.20
CA SER A 299 -17.49 11.31 -14.24
C SER A 299 -17.87 9.82 -14.12
N SER A 300 -16.85 8.96 -14.05
CA SER A 300 -17.05 7.51 -13.91
C SER A 300 -17.60 7.16 -12.53
N ILE A 301 -18.59 6.29 -12.51
CA ILE A 301 -19.25 5.84 -11.28
C ILE A 301 -18.42 4.72 -10.69
N ARG A 302 -17.80 4.97 -9.54
CA ARG A 302 -16.96 4.00 -8.81
C ARG A 302 -17.46 3.74 -7.39
N ARG A 303 -18.55 4.39 -7.00
CA ARG A 303 -19.09 4.39 -5.64
C ARG A 303 -20.55 3.95 -5.66
N GLN A 304 -20.94 3.19 -4.65
CA GLN A 304 -22.30 2.72 -4.44
C GLN A 304 -22.86 3.37 -3.17
N PRO A 305 -23.87 4.25 -3.28
CA PRO A 305 -24.56 4.76 -2.11
C PRO A 305 -25.48 3.68 -1.55
N LEU A 306 -25.54 3.59 -0.23
CA LEU A 306 -26.36 2.62 0.51
C LEU A 306 -27.55 3.31 1.15
N SER A 307 -27.29 4.37 1.92
CA SER A 307 -28.32 5.15 2.61
C SER A 307 -27.81 6.55 2.93
N TYR A 308 -28.70 7.49 3.20
CA TYR A 308 -28.36 8.78 3.79
C TYR A 308 -29.08 8.98 5.12
N HIS A 309 -28.56 9.84 5.98
CA HIS A 309 -29.18 10.12 7.27
C HIS A 309 -30.13 11.33 7.16
N PRO A 310 -31.46 11.16 7.24
CA PRO A 310 -32.45 12.22 6.97
C PRO A 310 -32.27 13.50 7.79
N LYS A 311 -31.73 13.40 9.01
CA LYS A 311 -31.51 14.56 9.90
C LYS A 311 -30.18 15.30 9.64
N LEU A 312 -29.23 14.65 8.96
CA LEU A 312 -27.90 15.22 8.68
C LEU A 312 -27.79 15.66 7.22
N SER A 313 -28.63 15.11 6.34
CA SER A 313 -28.69 15.46 4.94
C SER A 313 -29.58 16.69 4.72
N ASN A 314 -29.02 17.77 4.16
CA ASN A 314 -29.76 18.96 3.71
C ASN A 314 -30.36 18.78 2.30
N PHE A 315 -30.68 17.53 1.90
CA PHE A 315 -31.16 17.29 0.55
C PHE A 315 -32.52 17.94 0.35
N ASN A 316 -32.70 18.60 -0.80
CA ASN A 316 -34.02 19.08 -1.20
C ASN A 316 -34.99 17.90 -1.19
N ASN A 317 -36.14 18.11 -0.54
CA ASN A 317 -37.05 17.14 0.09
C ASN A 317 -37.82 16.20 -0.88
N ASN A 318 -37.18 15.79 -1.98
CA ASN A 318 -37.82 15.19 -3.15
C ASN A 318 -37.84 13.64 -3.07
N CYS A 319 -36.95 13.05 -2.28
CA CYS A 319 -36.93 11.61 -2.03
C CYS A 319 -37.02 11.41 -0.52
N LYS A 320 -38.12 10.81 -0.05
CA LYS A 320 -38.37 10.57 1.39
C LYS A 320 -37.69 9.31 1.91
N SER A 321 -37.31 8.40 1.01
CA SER A 321 -36.69 7.13 1.37
C SER A 321 -35.19 7.29 1.62
N PRO A 322 -34.69 7.01 2.83
CA PRO A 322 -33.27 7.11 3.15
C PRO A 322 -32.42 5.97 2.60
N ILE A 323 -33.01 5.00 1.88
CA ILE A 323 -32.35 3.78 1.43
C ILE A 323 -32.24 3.80 -0.10
N SER A 324 -31.08 3.39 -0.62
CA SER A 324 -30.84 3.30 -2.06
C SER A 324 -31.71 2.20 -2.69
N PHE A 325 -32.07 2.39 -3.95
CA PHE A 325 -32.82 1.43 -4.75
C PHE A 325 -32.15 0.04 -4.77
N SER A 326 -30.84 0.00 -5.00
CA SER A 326 -30.07 -1.24 -5.04
C SER A 326 -30.01 -1.94 -3.67
N LEU A 327 -29.82 -1.18 -2.57
CA LEU A 327 -29.87 -1.77 -1.23
C LEU A 327 -31.25 -2.28 -0.87
N LEU A 328 -32.32 -1.55 -1.20
CA LEU A 328 -33.70 -1.96 -0.88
C LEU A 328 -34.06 -3.29 -1.56
N LEU A 329 -33.72 -3.45 -2.84
CA LEU A 329 -33.90 -4.71 -3.57
C LEU A 329 -33.10 -5.86 -2.96
N ALA A 330 -31.81 -5.64 -2.71
CA ALA A 330 -30.94 -6.67 -2.14
C ALA A 330 -31.37 -7.06 -0.73
N LYS A 331 -31.73 -6.09 0.12
CA LYS A 331 -32.22 -6.30 1.48
C LYS A 331 -33.47 -7.17 1.48
N ARG A 332 -34.42 -6.90 0.59
CA ARG A 332 -35.65 -7.71 0.48
C ARG A 332 -35.36 -9.17 0.16
N PHE A 333 -34.49 -9.41 -0.81
CA PHE A 333 -34.05 -10.75 -1.18
C PHE A 333 -33.34 -11.48 -0.04
N LEU A 334 -32.47 -10.78 0.67
CA LEU A 334 -31.70 -11.33 1.78
C LEU A 334 -32.59 -11.63 3.00
N GLU A 335 -33.55 -10.76 3.31
CA GLU A 335 -34.49 -10.95 4.41
C GLU A 335 -35.41 -12.16 4.19
N GLU A 336 -35.90 -12.37 2.96
CA GLU A 336 -36.66 -13.58 2.61
C GLU A 336 -35.84 -14.86 2.74
N ARG A 337 -34.52 -14.77 2.55
CA ARG A 337 -33.56 -15.87 2.79
C ARG A 337 -33.06 -15.96 4.24
N GLY A 338 -33.65 -15.19 5.17
CA GLY A 338 -33.37 -15.26 6.60
C GLY A 338 -32.16 -14.45 7.07
N PHE A 339 -31.60 -13.57 6.25
CA PHE A 339 -30.55 -12.65 6.69
C PHE A 339 -31.15 -11.42 7.37
N THR A 340 -30.67 -11.11 8.57
CA THR A 340 -31.03 -9.89 9.28
C THR A 340 -30.15 -8.72 8.86
N SER A 341 -30.69 -7.51 8.86
CA SER A 341 -29.93 -6.28 8.63
C SER A 341 -30.17 -5.25 9.74
N TYR A 342 -29.12 -4.51 10.10
CA TYR A 342 -29.21 -3.38 11.02
C TYR A 342 -28.12 -2.34 10.73
N ILE A 343 -28.30 -1.13 11.24
CA ILE A 343 -27.34 -0.03 11.10
C ILE A 343 -26.61 0.15 12.44
N THR A 344 -25.29 0.32 12.38
CA THR A 344 -24.47 0.60 13.57
C THR A 344 -24.55 2.08 13.97
N ASN A 345 -24.05 2.43 15.16
CA ASN A 345 -23.95 3.83 15.60
C ASN A 345 -23.09 4.71 14.68
N ASN A 346 -22.21 4.10 13.87
CA ASN A 346 -21.36 4.78 12.89
C ASN A 346 -22.01 4.85 11.49
N GLU A 347 -23.32 4.59 11.39
CA GLU A 347 -24.08 4.59 10.13
C GLU A 347 -23.61 3.55 9.09
N GLU A 348 -22.92 2.51 9.56
CA GLU A 348 -22.51 1.38 8.71
C GLU A 348 -23.59 0.31 8.70
N TRP A 349 -23.90 -0.22 7.53
CA TRP A 349 -24.83 -1.34 7.37
C TRP A 349 -24.14 -2.65 7.73
N VAL A 350 -24.84 -3.47 8.53
CA VAL A 350 -24.49 -4.87 8.77
C VAL A 350 -25.62 -5.72 8.22
N ILE A 351 -25.28 -6.64 7.30
CA ILE A 351 -26.24 -7.57 6.70
C ILE A 351 -25.67 -8.99 6.87
N GLY A 352 -26.41 -9.84 7.58
CA GLY A 352 -25.90 -11.12 8.04
C GLY A 352 -24.63 -10.95 8.88
N SER A 353 -23.52 -11.53 8.42
CA SER A 353 -22.21 -11.43 9.08
C SER A 353 -21.30 -10.34 8.50
N VAL A 354 -21.74 -9.61 7.46
CA VAL A 354 -20.88 -8.70 6.71
C VAL A 354 -21.19 -7.25 7.08
N ARG A 355 -20.13 -6.47 7.29
CA ARG A 355 -20.18 -5.04 7.55
C ARG A 355 -19.77 -4.27 6.30
N PHE A 356 -20.67 -3.43 5.79
CA PHE A 356 -20.44 -2.50 4.70
C PHE A 356 -19.88 -1.20 5.29
N LYS A 357 -18.56 -1.13 5.39
CA LYS A 357 -17.85 0.02 5.95
C LYS A 357 -18.02 1.23 5.05
N ARG A 358 -18.49 2.33 5.63
CA ARG A 358 -18.71 3.59 4.92
C ARG A 358 -17.37 4.20 4.48
N LEU A 359 -17.36 4.86 3.32
CA LEU A 359 -16.23 5.66 2.87
C LEU A 359 -16.02 6.88 3.79
N THR A 360 -14.76 7.18 4.08
CA THR A 360 -14.36 8.39 4.79
C THR A 360 -13.99 9.48 3.78
N ALA A 361 -13.72 10.70 4.27
CA ALA A 361 -13.33 11.82 3.40
C ALA A 361 -12.10 11.52 2.51
N ARG A 362 -11.24 10.59 2.94
CA ARG A 362 -10.06 10.14 2.20
C ARG A 362 -10.06 8.63 2.14
N THR A 363 -10.16 8.04 0.96
CA THR A 363 -10.18 6.57 0.82
C THR A 363 -9.56 6.14 -0.51
N GLY A 364 -8.51 5.33 -0.44
CA GLY A 364 -7.73 4.97 -1.62
C GLY A 364 -7.24 6.22 -2.34
N GLY A 365 -7.48 6.32 -3.64
CA GLY A 365 -7.15 7.51 -4.43
C GLY A 365 -7.93 8.77 -4.06
N TYR A 366 -9.10 8.66 -3.42
CA TYR A 366 -9.94 9.82 -3.10
C TYR A 366 -9.40 10.64 -1.92
N GLN A 367 -9.42 11.96 -2.06
CA GLN A 367 -8.84 12.91 -1.10
C GLN A 367 -9.87 13.88 -0.51
N LYS A 368 -11.02 14.05 -1.18
CA LYS A 368 -12.10 14.96 -0.76
C LYS A 368 -13.48 14.36 -1.04
N LEU A 369 -13.89 13.33 -0.29
CA LEU A 369 -15.25 12.80 -0.34
C LEU A 369 -16.16 13.49 0.68
N GLU A 370 -17.40 13.75 0.27
CA GLU A 370 -18.43 14.25 1.17
C GLU A 370 -18.99 13.14 2.08
N PRO A 371 -19.05 13.37 3.40
CA PRO A 371 -19.49 12.38 4.39
C PRO A 371 -21.02 12.23 4.54
N LEU A 372 -21.82 12.81 3.64
CA LEU A 372 -23.28 12.98 3.84
C LEU A 372 -24.12 11.74 3.51
N VAL A 373 -23.56 10.81 2.75
CA VAL A 373 -24.23 9.57 2.32
C VAL A 373 -23.35 8.39 2.74
N SER A 374 -23.95 7.40 3.40
CA SER A 374 -23.31 6.11 3.63
C SER A 374 -23.13 5.44 2.27
N GLN A 375 -21.88 5.36 1.82
CA GLN A 375 -21.49 4.87 0.52
C GLN A 375 -20.28 3.95 0.66
N ILE A 376 -20.10 3.06 -0.31
CA ILE A 376 -18.98 2.10 -0.41
C ILE A 376 -18.36 2.17 -1.80
N LEU A 377 -17.17 1.60 -1.99
CA LEU A 377 -16.62 1.40 -3.34
C LEU A 377 -17.44 0.34 -4.09
N LEU A 378 -17.70 0.57 -5.37
CA LEU A 378 -18.39 -0.36 -6.24
C LEU A 378 -17.37 -1.32 -6.88
N ASN A 379 -17.36 -2.55 -6.38
CA ASN A 379 -16.68 -3.69 -6.98
C ASN A 379 -17.52 -4.24 -8.13
N TYR A 380 -17.51 -3.57 -9.29
CA TYR A 380 -18.10 -4.10 -10.52
C TYR A 380 -17.69 -5.55 -10.72
N ARG A 381 -18.59 -6.37 -11.23
CA ARG A 381 -18.24 -7.71 -11.70
C ARG A 381 -17.38 -7.56 -12.96
N ALA A 382 -16.39 -8.42 -13.17
CA ALA A 382 -15.61 -8.46 -14.41
C ALA A 382 -16.40 -9.01 -15.61
N ASN A 383 -17.60 -8.49 -15.77
CA ASN A 383 -18.52 -8.74 -16.86
C ASN A 383 -19.44 -7.52 -16.93
N PRO A 384 -19.45 -6.74 -18.02
CA PRO A 384 -20.28 -5.55 -18.14
C PRO A 384 -21.77 -5.82 -17.89
N GLN A 385 -22.24 -7.03 -18.21
CA GLN A 385 -23.61 -7.51 -17.98
C GLN A 385 -23.62 -8.56 -16.86
N PRO A 386 -23.82 -8.16 -15.59
CA PRO A 386 -23.69 -9.03 -14.43
C PRO A 386 -24.87 -9.99 -14.25
N ALA A 387 -25.86 -10.01 -15.14
CA ALA A 387 -27.10 -10.76 -15.01
C ALA A 387 -27.60 -11.24 -16.39
N PHE A 388 -28.57 -12.15 -16.41
CA PHE A 388 -29.30 -12.46 -17.63
C PHE A 388 -30.11 -11.25 -18.10
N GLN A 389 -30.33 -11.15 -19.41
CA GLN A 389 -31.13 -10.09 -20.02
C GLN A 389 -32.27 -10.65 -20.88
N VAL A 390 -33.36 -9.91 -20.93
CA VAL A 390 -34.46 -10.04 -21.89
C VAL A 390 -34.93 -8.65 -22.29
N THR A 391 -35.57 -8.51 -23.44
CA THR A 391 -36.13 -7.23 -23.88
C THR A 391 -37.54 -7.01 -23.32
N LEU A 392 -37.99 -5.76 -23.25
CA LEU A 392 -39.36 -5.42 -22.90
C LEU A 392 -40.36 -6.09 -23.87
N GLN A 393 -40.07 -6.11 -25.16
CA GLN A 393 -40.85 -6.81 -26.17
C GLN A 393 -40.99 -8.31 -25.86
N GLU A 394 -39.89 -9.01 -25.57
CA GLU A 394 -39.92 -10.44 -25.22
C GLU A 394 -40.83 -10.70 -24.01
N VAL A 395 -40.81 -9.81 -23.01
CA VAL A 395 -41.73 -9.86 -21.86
C VAL A 395 -43.18 -9.70 -22.31
N LEU A 396 -43.46 -8.68 -23.11
CA LEU A 396 -44.79 -8.36 -23.60
C LEU A 396 -45.35 -9.40 -24.56
N GLU A 397 -44.51 -10.16 -25.25
CA GLU A 397 -44.90 -11.27 -26.11
C GLU A 397 -44.99 -12.61 -25.36
N GLY A 398 -44.51 -12.65 -24.10
CA GLY A 398 -44.51 -13.87 -23.27
C GLY A 398 -43.38 -14.85 -23.63
N GLN A 399 -42.32 -14.38 -24.29
CA GLN A 399 -41.15 -15.14 -24.69
C GLN A 399 -40.10 -15.18 -23.56
N ILE A 400 -40.52 -15.43 -22.32
CA ILE A 400 -39.60 -15.53 -21.16
C ILE A 400 -39.69 -16.92 -20.55
N ASN A 401 -38.53 -17.50 -20.22
CA ASN A 401 -38.47 -18.70 -19.40
C ASN A 401 -38.78 -18.36 -17.93
N SER A 402 -39.75 -19.05 -17.32
CA SER A 402 -40.12 -18.88 -15.90
C SER A 402 -38.94 -18.99 -14.94
N ASP A 403 -37.92 -19.81 -15.27
CA ASP A 403 -36.73 -20.02 -14.45
C ASP A 403 -35.84 -18.77 -14.35
N LEU A 404 -35.99 -17.82 -15.28
CA LEU A 404 -35.30 -16.53 -15.24
C LEU A 404 -35.98 -15.53 -14.31
N VAL A 405 -37.23 -15.76 -13.91
CA VAL A 405 -38.05 -14.79 -13.14
C VAL A 405 -38.35 -15.30 -11.74
N LYS A 406 -38.71 -16.58 -11.60
CA LYS A 406 -39.23 -17.16 -10.36
C LYS A 406 -38.23 -17.06 -9.21
N GLY A 407 -38.64 -16.42 -8.11
CA GLY A 407 -37.81 -16.25 -6.91
C GLY A 407 -36.55 -15.38 -7.11
N LYS A 408 -36.48 -14.62 -8.21
CA LYS A 408 -35.35 -13.76 -8.58
C LYS A 408 -35.70 -12.28 -8.45
N ILE A 409 -34.67 -11.44 -8.49
CA ILE A 409 -34.84 -9.98 -8.59
C ILE A 409 -34.88 -9.62 -10.08
N VAL A 410 -35.94 -8.97 -10.52
CA VAL A 410 -36.08 -8.46 -11.88
C VAL A 410 -35.89 -6.95 -11.87
N LEU A 411 -34.96 -6.43 -12.66
CA LEU A 411 -34.71 -5.01 -12.84
C LEU A 411 -35.24 -4.59 -14.21
N ILE A 412 -36.08 -3.56 -14.27
CA ILE A 412 -36.63 -3.02 -15.52
C ILE A 412 -36.08 -1.62 -15.71
N GLY A 413 -35.48 -1.33 -16.86
CA GLY A 413 -34.94 0.00 -17.13
C GLY A 413 -34.47 0.21 -18.56
N HIS A 414 -34.10 1.45 -18.87
CA HIS A 414 -33.70 1.85 -20.21
C HIS A 414 -32.27 1.46 -20.54
N THR A 415 -32.07 0.97 -21.77
CA THR A 415 -30.76 0.81 -22.40
C THR A 415 -30.69 1.49 -23.77
N SER A 416 -31.82 1.99 -24.28
CA SER A 416 -31.94 2.81 -25.49
C SER A 416 -31.12 4.11 -25.43
N GLU A 417 -30.50 4.52 -26.54
CA GLU A 417 -29.80 5.81 -26.66
C GLU A 417 -30.73 7.01 -26.40
N ALA A 418 -32.01 6.87 -26.74
CA ALA A 418 -33.04 7.91 -26.55
C ALA A 418 -33.21 8.34 -25.07
N SER A 419 -32.92 7.45 -24.12
CA SER A 419 -33.08 7.73 -22.69
C SER A 419 -31.97 8.61 -22.13
N ARG A 420 -30.77 8.56 -22.75
CA ARG A 420 -29.53 9.16 -22.25
C ARG A 420 -29.22 8.78 -20.79
N ASP A 421 -29.58 7.57 -20.37
CA ASP A 421 -29.33 7.03 -19.03
C ASP A 421 -27.96 6.34 -18.90
N GLU A 422 -27.02 6.62 -19.81
CA GLU A 422 -25.67 6.07 -19.75
C GLU A 422 -24.74 6.92 -18.88
N SER A 423 -23.84 6.25 -18.18
CA SER A 423 -22.77 6.89 -17.43
C SER A 423 -21.44 6.17 -17.66
N ASP A 424 -20.33 6.90 -17.48
CA ASP A 424 -19.00 6.31 -17.57
C ASP A 424 -18.77 5.33 -16.40
N THR A 425 -18.10 4.23 -16.67
CA THR A 425 -17.72 3.22 -15.67
C THR A 425 -16.32 2.70 -15.99
N PRO A 426 -15.68 1.90 -15.10
CA PRO A 426 -14.44 1.20 -15.42
C PRO A 426 -14.48 0.32 -16.67
N TYR A 427 -15.67 -0.08 -17.13
CA TYR A 427 -15.88 -0.93 -18.32
C TYR A 427 -16.39 -0.14 -19.54
N GLY A 428 -16.34 1.19 -19.50
CA GLY A 428 -16.89 2.07 -20.54
C GLY A 428 -18.29 2.58 -20.18
N LYS A 429 -19.05 3.01 -21.18
CA LYS A 429 -20.41 3.50 -20.97
C LYS A 429 -21.36 2.36 -20.60
N MET A 430 -22.20 2.60 -19.61
CA MET A 430 -23.16 1.63 -19.11
C MET A 430 -24.45 2.34 -18.71
N SER A 431 -25.60 1.77 -19.07
CA SER A 431 -26.91 2.29 -18.66
C SER A 431 -27.12 2.18 -17.15
N GLY A 432 -27.90 3.08 -16.56
CA GLY A 432 -28.21 3.10 -15.12
C GLY A 432 -28.77 1.77 -14.60
N VAL A 433 -29.61 1.06 -15.37
CA VAL A 433 -30.17 -0.24 -14.94
C VAL A 433 -29.09 -1.31 -14.75
N TRP A 434 -28.09 -1.35 -15.62
CA TRP A 434 -26.96 -2.27 -15.51
C TRP A 434 -26.04 -1.91 -14.34
N ILE A 435 -25.84 -0.62 -14.06
CA ILE A 435 -25.09 -0.16 -12.89
C ILE A 435 -25.82 -0.57 -11.60
N HIS A 436 -27.13 -0.39 -11.51
CA HIS A 436 -27.93 -0.87 -10.38
C HIS A 436 -27.89 -2.41 -10.25
N ALA A 437 -27.85 -3.16 -11.36
CA ALA A 437 -27.67 -4.61 -11.33
C ALA A 437 -26.32 -5.01 -10.71
N HIS A 438 -25.22 -4.32 -11.05
CA HIS A 438 -23.91 -4.50 -10.39
C HIS A 438 -23.99 -4.20 -8.88
N MET A 439 -24.65 -3.10 -8.50
CA MET A 439 -24.82 -2.70 -7.10
C MET A 439 -25.62 -3.72 -6.28
N VAL A 440 -26.70 -4.28 -6.84
CA VAL A 440 -27.48 -5.36 -6.22
C VAL A 440 -26.64 -6.63 -6.14
N SER A 441 -26.01 -7.04 -7.25
CA SER A 441 -25.15 -8.25 -7.30
C SER A 441 -24.02 -8.17 -6.27
N GLN A 442 -23.41 -7.00 -6.08
CA GLN A 442 -22.39 -6.77 -5.05
C GLN A 442 -22.92 -7.11 -3.66
N ILE A 443 -24.06 -6.55 -3.25
CA ILE A 443 -24.61 -6.78 -1.91
C ILE A 443 -24.95 -8.27 -1.71
N LEU A 444 -25.59 -8.89 -2.69
CA LEU A 444 -25.96 -10.31 -2.64
C LEU A 444 -24.74 -11.22 -2.57
N SER A 445 -23.79 -11.03 -3.49
CA SER A 445 -22.59 -11.87 -3.61
C SER A 445 -21.67 -11.71 -2.41
N THR A 446 -21.57 -10.50 -1.85
CA THR A 446 -20.80 -10.27 -0.64
C THR A 446 -21.42 -10.95 0.57
N THR A 447 -22.76 -10.89 0.71
CA THR A 447 -23.45 -11.45 1.87
C THR A 447 -23.51 -12.98 1.82
N ILE A 448 -23.92 -13.53 0.68
CA ILE A 448 -24.17 -14.96 0.46
C ILE A 448 -22.87 -15.68 0.07
N ASP A 449 -22.20 -15.24 -0.99
CA ASP A 449 -21.08 -15.94 -1.63
C ASP A 449 -19.71 -15.53 -1.05
N LYS A 450 -19.69 -14.59 -0.10
CA LYS A 450 -18.49 -14.00 0.51
C LYS A 450 -17.55 -13.34 -0.50
N ARG A 451 -18.08 -12.84 -1.63
CA ARG A 451 -17.32 -12.01 -2.59
C ARG A 451 -16.75 -10.78 -1.86
N PRO A 452 -15.44 -10.50 -1.97
CA PRO A 452 -14.81 -9.43 -1.20
C PRO A 452 -15.36 -8.06 -1.62
N LEU A 453 -15.62 -7.21 -0.62
CA LEU A 453 -15.76 -5.78 -0.83
C LEU A 453 -14.39 -5.20 -1.16
N LEU A 454 -14.37 -4.12 -1.94
CA LEU A 454 -13.14 -3.37 -2.13
C LEU A 454 -12.70 -2.76 -0.79
N TRP A 455 -11.43 -2.99 -0.44
CA TRP A 455 -10.79 -2.49 0.74
C TRP A 455 -9.52 -1.73 0.37
N VAL A 456 -9.11 -0.86 1.27
CA VAL A 456 -7.89 -0.05 1.16
C VAL A 456 -7.01 -0.33 2.37
N LEU A 457 -5.74 0.05 2.30
CA LEU A 457 -4.83 -0.11 3.43
C LEU A 457 -5.30 0.69 4.65
N PRO A 458 -4.86 0.31 5.86
CA PRO A 458 -5.26 0.98 7.09
C PRO A 458 -5.01 2.50 7.07
N GLN A 459 -5.96 3.22 7.67
CA GLN A 459 -5.95 4.66 7.80
C GLN A 459 -6.19 5.06 9.26
N TRP A 460 -5.65 6.21 9.68
CA TRP A 460 -5.86 6.74 11.02
C TRP A 460 -6.14 8.24 10.97
N GLN A 461 -7.29 8.68 11.48
CA GLN A 461 -7.71 10.09 11.49
C GLN A 461 -7.58 10.82 10.14
N GLY A 462 -7.86 10.11 9.04
CA GLY A 462 -7.72 10.65 7.67
C GLY A 462 -6.28 10.60 7.11
N LEU A 463 -5.30 10.16 7.90
CA LEU A 463 -3.95 9.87 7.43
C LEU A 463 -3.89 8.46 6.81
N GLN A 464 -3.51 8.39 5.53
CA GLN A 464 -3.35 7.15 4.77
C GLN A 464 -1.97 6.51 5.02
N TRP A 465 -1.65 6.20 6.29
CA TRP A 465 -0.33 5.72 6.68
C TRP A 465 0.05 4.36 6.07
N GLY A 466 -0.93 3.46 5.86
CA GLY A 466 -0.69 2.19 5.18
C GLY A 466 -0.23 2.41 3.74
N ASP A 467 -0.85 3.34 3.03
CA ASP A 467 -0.44 3.74 1.69
C ASP A 467 0.96 4.36 1.71
N ALA A 468 1.25 5.23 2.69
CA ALA A 468 2.56 5.85 2.84
C ALA A 468 3.70 4.83 3.00
N ILE A 469 3.46 3.70 3.70
CA ILE A 469 4.44 2.61 3.81
C ILE A 469 4.71 1.98 2.44
N VAL A 470 3.67 1.68 1.66
CA VAL A 470 3.84 1.09 0.32
C VAL A 470 4.59 2.05 -0.60
N VAL A 471 4.24 3.34 -0.56
CA VAL A 471 4.93 4.39 -1.33
C VAL A 471 6.40 4.50 -0.89
N TRP A 472 6.68 4.43 0.41
CA TRP A 472 8.05 4.47 0.93
C TRP A 472 8.88 3.25 0.53
N LEU A 473 8.30 2.05 0.55
CA LEU A 473 8.97 0.84 0.07
C LEU A 473 9.29 0.93 -1.44
N ALA A 474 8.39 1.52 -2.23
CA ALA A 474 8.64 1.80 -3.64
C ALA A 474 9.74 2.87 -3.84
N ALA A 475 9.76 3.91 -3.01
CA ALA A 475 10.82 4.92 -3.01
C ALA A 475 12.19 4.30 -2.65
N LEU A 476 12.25 3.48 -1.61
CA LEU A 476 13.46 2.76 -1.18
C LEU A 476 13.99 1.85 -2.29
N THR A 477 13.12 1.06 -2.93
CA THR A 477 13.52 0.21 -4.05
C THR A 477 14.09 1.02 -5.21
N GLY A 478 13.45 2.14 -5.58
CA GLY A 478 13.98 3.07 -6.59
C GLY A 478 15.37 3.62 -6.23
N GLY A 479 15.57 4.07 -4.99
CA GLY A 479 16.85 4.58 -4.50
C GLY A 479 17.94 3.50 -4.43
N LEU A 480 17.61 2.28 -4.00
CA LEU A 480 18.54 1.14 -3.97
C LEU A 480 18.95 0.69 -5.38
N LEU A 481 18.00 0.64 -6.31
CA LEU A 481 18.28 0.30 -7.72
C LEU A 481 19.24 1.32 -8.34
N ALA A 482 18.99 2.61 -8.13
CA ALA A 482 19.88 3.66 -8.58
C ALA A 482 21.26 3.55 -7.91
N TRP A 483 21.29 3.35 -6.58
CA TRP A 483 22.55 3.20 -5.83
C TRP A 483 23.43 2.05 -6.31
N ARG A 484 22.82 0.92 -6.64
CA ARG A 484 23.55 -0.27 -7.07
C ARG A 484 23.99 -0.21 -8.54
N SER A 485 23.33 0.60 -9.36
CA SER A 485 23.48 0.63 -10.81
C SER A 485 24.41 1.76 -11.24
N ARG A 486 25.46 1.43 -12.00
CA ARG A 486 26.37 2.43 -12.59
C ARG A 486 26.05 2.78 -14.05
N SER A 487 25.09 2.09 -14.65
CA SER A 487 24.68 2.27 -16.05
C SER A 487 23.21 2.67 -16.12
N LEU A 488 22.91 3.70 -16.92
CA LEU A 488 21.55 4.20 -17.13
C LEU A 488 20.65 3.12 -17.76
N LEU A 489 21.20 2.28 -18.65
CA LEU A 489 20.45 1.20 -19.30
C LEU A 489 20.04 0.12 -18.28
N VAL A 490 20.94 -0.25 -17.37
CA VAL A 490 20.63 -1.22 -16.31
C VAL A 490 19.57 -0.67 -15.37
N LEU A 491 19.67 0.61 -15.01
CA LEU A 491 18.67 1.29 -14.18
C LEU A 491 17.30 1.35 -14.87
N ALA A 492 17.26 1.66 -16.17
CA ALA A 492 16.02 1.69 -16.94
C ALA A 492 15.34 0.31 -16.98
N ILE A 493 16.09 -0.76 -17.30
CA ILE A 493 15.55 -2.12 -17.33
C ILE A 493 15.05 -2.55 -15.95
N ALA A 494 15.86 -2.37 -14.91
CA ALA A 494 15.49 -2.74 -13.55
C ALA A 494 14.28 -1.93 -13.04
N GLY A 495 14.22 -0.64 -13.36
CA GLY A 495 13.08 0.23 -13.06
C GLY A 495 11.80 -0.22 -13.77
N SER A 496 11.87 -0.55 -15.06
CA SER A 496 10.74 -1.09 -15.81
C SER A 496 10.23 -2.41 -15.23
N ILE A 497 11.13 -3.31 -14.84
CA ILE A 497 10.77 -4.57 -14.16
C ILE A 497 10.07 -4.28 -12.83
N ALA A 498 10.60 -3.35 -12.02
CA ALA A 498 9.99 -3.00 -10.74
C ALA A 498 8.59 -2.39 -10.91
N ILE A 499 8.39 -1.52 -11.89
CA ILE A 499 7.07 -0.96 -12.22
C ILE A 499 6.12 -2.06 -12.68
N PHE A 500 6.57 -2.99 -13.53
CA PHE A 500 5.75 -4.13 -13.96
C PHE A 500 5.34 -5.03 -12.78
N VAL A 501 6.25 -5.28 -11.84
CA VAL A 501 5.94 -6.04 -10.62
C VAL A 501 4.93 -5.31 -9.75
N LEU A 502 5.05 -3.99 -9.56
CA LEU A 502 4.07 -3.19 -8.83
C LEU A 502 2.69 -3.23 -9.50
N ASP A 503 2.64 -3.07 -10.83
CA ASP A 503 1.42 -3.10 -11.64
C ASP A 503 0.69 -4.45 -11.53
N ARG A 504 1.42 -5.55 -11.75
CA ARG A 504 0.85 -6.91 -11.66
C ARG A 504 0.51 -7.30 -10.23
N GLY A 505 1.33 -6.90 -9.26
CA GLY A 505 1.04 -7.08 -7.84
C GLY A 505 -0.24 -6.36 -7.43
N ALA A 506 -0.44 -5.12 -7.87
CA ALA A 506 -1.67 -4.37 -7.63
C ALA A 506 -2.90 -5.03 -8.27
N LEU A 507 -2.78 -5.55 -9.50
CA LEU A 507 -3.86 -6.29 -10.17
C LEU A 507 -4.24 -7.56 -9.38
N VAL A 508 -3.27 -8.36 -8.95
CA VAL A 508 -3.52 -9.56 -8.14
C VAL A 508 -4.14 -9.20 -6.79
N ILE A 509 -3.67 -8.16 -6.11
CA ILE A 509 -4.27 -7.73 -4.84
C ILE A 509 -5.72 -7.26 -5.06
N LEU A 510 -6.01 -6.61 -6.19
CA LEU A 510 -7.35 -6.16 -6.55
C LEU A 510 -8.33 -7.33 -6.76
N THR A 511 -7.89 -8.50 -7.23
CA THR A 511 -8.78 -9.69 -7.32
C THR A 511 -9.24 -10.18 -5.95
N PHE A 512 -8.50 -9.86 -4.88
CA PHE A 512 -8.89 -10.10 -3.49
C PHE A 512 -9.57 -8.88 -2.83
N GLY A 513 -9.94 -7.87 -3.64
CA GLY A 513 -10.61 -6.65 -3.21
C GLY A 513 -9.67 -5.52 -2.78
N GLY A 514 -8.34 -5.70 -2.79
CA GLY A 514 -7.43 -4.66 -2.31
C GLY A 514 -7.09 -3.61 -3.37
N TRP A 515 -7.38 -2.34 -3.10
CA TRP A 515 -6.96 -1.22 -3.95
C TRP A 515 -5.66 -0.61 -3.43
N MET A 516 -4.56 -0.85 -4.15
CA MET A 516 -3.21 -0.39 -3.78
C MET A 516 -2.86 0.98 -4.41
N PRO A 517 -2.04 1.82 -3.75
CA PRO A 517 -1.64 3.14 -4.23
C PRO A 517 -0.58 3.06 -5.35
N LEU A 518 -0.94 2.47 -6.49
CA LEU A 518 -0.02 2.15 -7.58
C LEU A 518 0.67 3.41 -8.14
N VAL A 519 -0.09 4.46 -8.45
CA VAL A 519 0.47 5.67 -9.08
C VAL A 519 1.42 6.42 -8.13
N PRO A 520 1.05 6.71 -6.86
CA PRO A 520 2.00 7.25 -5.88
C PRO A 520 3.26 6.38 -5.72
N ALA A 521 3.14 5.05 -5.69
CA ALA A 521 4.28 4.16 -5.57
C ALA A 521 5.23 4.24 -6.78
N VAL A 522 4.70 4.24 -8.00
CA VAL A 522 5.50 4.40 -9.23
C VAL A 522 6.18 5.77 -9.28
N LEU A 523 5.47 6.84 -8.93
CA LEU A 523 6.04 8.19 -8.87
C LEU A 523 7.18 8.28 -7.84
N ALA A 524 7.01 7.70 -6.65
CA ALA A 524 8.02 7.68 -5.61
C ALA A 524 9.25 6.86 -6.01
N LEU A 525 9.05 5.72 -6.69
CA LEU A 525 10.12 4.88 -7.22
C LEU A 525 10.97 5.64 -8.25
N VAL A 526 10.32 6.23 -9.25
CA VAL A 526 11.00 6.95 -10.35
C VAL A 526 11.69 8.21 -9.83
N SER A 527 11.01 9.03 -9.02
CA SER A 527 11.58 10.28 -8.49
C SER A 527 12.81 10.01 -7.62
N THR A 528 12.75 9.02 -6.73
CA THR A 528 13.89 8.67 -5.86
C THR A 528 15.07 8.14 -6.67
N ALA A 529 14.82 7.31 -7.69
CA ALA A 529 15.86 6.84 -8.59
C ALA A 529 16.56 7.99 -9.36
N CYS A 530 15.78 8.93 -9.89
CA CYS A 530 16.29 10.11 -10.60
C CYS A 530 17.12 11.04 -9.69
N ILE A 531 16.60 11.36 -8.50
CA ILE A 531 17.30 12.23 -7.54
C ILE A 531 18.64 11.60 -7.15
N TRP A 532 18.64 10.29 -6.88
CA TRP A 532 19.86 9.58 -6.51
C TRP A 532 20.89 9.56 -7.65
N PHE A 533 20.45 9.28 -8.89
CA PHE A 533 21.32 9.25 -10.06
C PHE A 533 22.00 10.61 -10.31
N ILE A 534 21.26 11.72 -10.16
CA ILE A 534 21.81 13.08 -10.28
C ILE A 534 22.82 13.34 -9.16
N TYR A 535 22.47 12.98 -7.91
CA TYR A 535 23.35 13.17 -6.76
C TYR A 535 24.68 12.42 -6.93
N ASP A 536 24.66 11.15 -7.32
CA ASP A 536 25.87 10.34 -7.53
C ASP A 536 26.75 10.88 -8.67
N ARG A 537 26.12 11.33 -9.76
CA ARG A 537 26.85 11.95 -10.88
C ARG A 537 27.46 13.29 -10.51
N SER A 538 26.75 14.12 -9.75
CA SER A 538 27.26 15.41 -9.27
C SER A 538 28.43 15.29 -8.30
N ARG A 539 28.55 14.14 -7.62
CA ARG A 539 29.66 13.83 -6.72
C ARG A 539 30.84 13.15 -7.44
N SER A 540 30.60 12.61 -8.63
CA SER A 540 31.60 11.93 -9.46
C SER A 540 32.22 12.85 -10.53
N ALA A 541 31.58 13.98 -10.82
CA ALA A 541 32.10 15.10 -11.62
C ALA A 541 32.80 16.11 -10.70
#